data_AF-A0A7C1PUF9-F1
#
_entry.id   AF-A0A7C1PUF9-F1
#
_cell.length_a   1.000
_cell.length_b   1.000
_cell.length_c   1.000
_cell.angle_alpha   90.00
_cell.angle_beta   90.00
_cell.angle_gamma   90.00
#
_symmetry.space_group_name_H-M   'P 1'
#
loop_
_entity.id
_entity.type
_entity.pdbx_description
1 polymer ?
#
loop_
_entity_poly.entity_id
_entity_poly.type
_entity_poly.pdbx_seq_one_letter_code
_entity_poly.pdbx_strand_id
1 'polypeptide(L)'
;PQRIIFQTLCANMALNSVLNVQCFNSAVGEIPGLITVPILDYNAESNFGGLNLGTSESGEQVPVLPIDSLNLPRCNFLKIDVEGMEIKVLDGARDTIQKHKPLLYVENDRKENSSALIEYISTLGYKMYLHLSPLFNKDNFYKNSTNVFGNIVSLNLLCFHSTVNANVSGLTPVEGPQDIPFD
;
A
#
# COMPACT_ATOMS: atom_id res chain seq x y z
N PRO A 1 -6.93 -1.52 -9.21
CA PRO A 1 -6.93 -1.80 -10.67
C PRO A 1 -8.11 -2.66 -11.19
N GLN A 2 -8.68 -3.58 -10.39
CA GLN A 2 -9.88 -4.35 -10.79
C GLN A 2 -11.11 -3.44 -11.00
N ARG A 3 -11.78 -3.54 -12.17
CA ARG A 3 -12.90 -2.65 -12.54
C ARG A 3 -14.09 -2.71 -11.57
N ILE A 4 -14.49 -3.90 -11.13
CA ILE A 4 -15.65 -4.08 -10.22
C ILE A 4 -15.33 -3.51 -8.82
N ILE A 5 -14.13 -3.75 -8.31
CA ILE A 5 -13.67 -3.18 -7.03
C ILE A 5 -13.58 -1.65 -7.12
N PHE A 6 -13.08 -1.11 -8.25
CA PHE A 6 -13.05 0.33 -8.48
C PHE A 6 -14.44 0.96 -8.50
N GLN A 7 -15.43 0.33 -9.16
CA GLN A 7 -16.81 0.80 -9.16
C GLN A 7 -17.40 0.83 -7.74
N THR A 8 -17.09 -0.18 -6.93
CA THR A 8 -17.50 -0.24 -5.51
C THR A 8 -16.91 0.91 -4.71
N LEU A 9 -15.62 1.22 -4.90
CA LEU A 9 -14.96 2.39 -4.29
C LEU A 9 -15.67 3.69 -4.68
N CYS A 10 -15.93 3.90 -5.97
CA CYS A 10 -16.62 5.10 -6.44
C CYS A 10 -18.04 5.23 -5.86
N ALA A 11 -18.78 4.11 -5.76
CA ALA A 11 -20.09 4.09 -5.14
C ALA A 11 -20.02 4.47 -3.65
N ASN A 12 -19.04 3.94 -2.90
CA ASN A 12 -18.82 4.30 -1.50
C ASN A 12 -18.53 5.80 -1.34
N MET A 13 -17.70 6.38 -2.20
CA MET A 13 -17.41 7.83 -2.16
C MET A 13 -18.68 8.66 -2.43
N ALA A 14 -19.47 8.26 -3.44
CA ALA A 14 -20.70 8.95 -3.81
C ALA A 14 -21.78 8.86 -2.71
N LEU A 15 -22.04 7.66 -2.18
CA LEU A 15 -23.05 7.43 -1.15
C LEU A 15 -22.74 8.18 0.16
N ASN A 16 -21.47 8.40 0.46
CA ASN A 16 -21.02 9.12 1.65
C ASN A 16 -20.73 10.61 1.39
N SER A 17 -21.05 11.14 0.20
CA SER A 17 -20.82 12.54 -0.16
C SER A 17 -19.37 13.01 0.05
N VAL A 18 -18.40 12.14 -0.24
CA VAL A 18 -16.98 12.44 -0.06
C VAL A 18 -16.48 13.23 -1.26
N LEU A 19 -16.33 14.55 -1.10
CA LEU A 19 -15.99 15.47 -2.20
C LEU A 19 -14.49 15.70 -2.39
N ASN A 20 -13.66 15.26 -1.44
CA ASN A 20 -12.22 15.50 -1.41
C ASN A 20 -11.39 14.27 -1.83
N VAL A 21 -12.00 13.31 -2.52
CA VAL A 21 -11.36 12.08 -2.99
C VAL A 21 -11.48 11.98 -4.51
N GLN A 22 -10.38 11.63 -5.17
CA GLN A 22 -10.34 11.27 -6.58
C GLN A 22 -9.92 9.81 -6.70
N CYS A 23 -10.68 9.04 -7.47
CA CYS A 23 -10.43 7.61 -7.68
C CYS A 23 -9.87 7.38 -9.09
N PHE A 24 -8.84 6.54 -9.21
CA PHE A 24 -8.25 6.16 -10.50
C PHE A 24 -8.36 4.65 -10.70
N ASN A 25 -8.91 4.21 -11.83
CA ASN A 25 -8.90 2.80 -12.21
C ASN A 25 -7.60 2.45 -12.93
N SER A 26 -6.51 2.41 -12.16
CA SER A 26 -5.17 2.13 -12.66
C SER A 26 -4.46 1.13 -11.74
N ALA A 27 -3.46 0.44 -12.28
CA ALA A 27 -2.37 -0.07 -11.47
C ALA A 27 -1.37 1.07 -11.22
N VAL A 28 -0.63 1.02 -10.12
CA VAL A 28 0.42 2.00 -9.82
C VAL A 28 1.78 1.32 -9.99
N GLY A 29 2.74 1.98 -10.62
CA GLY A 29 4.04 1.40 -10.90
C GLY A 29 5.01 2.40 -11.55
N GLU A 30 6.19 1.92 -11.93
CA GLU A 30 7.31 2.77 -12.36
C GLU A 30 7.12 3.44 -13.73
N ILE A 31 6.56 2.72 -14.70
CA ILE A 31 6.56 3.13 -16.12
C ILE A 31 5.11 3.16 -16.64
N PRO A 32 4.70 4.21 -17.37
CA PRO A 32 3.40 4.24 -18.01
C PRO A 32 3.24 3.08 -18.99
N GLY A 33 2.08 2.46 -18.99
CA GLY A 33 1.82 1.33 -19.87
C GLY A 33 0.47 0.69 -19.60
N LEU A 34 0.31 -0.55 -20.04
CA LEU A 34 -0.84 -1.39 -19.74
C LEU A 34 -0.38 -2.62 -18.98
N ILE A 35 -1.21 -3.08 -18.05
CA ILE A 35 -1.06 -4.37 -17.37
C ILE A 35 -2.34 -5.17 -17.50
N THR A 36 -2.20 -6.48 -17.67
CA THR A 36 -3.33 -7.41 -17.66
C THR A 36 -3.76 -7.67 -16.22
N VAL A 37 -5.00 -7.31 -15.90
CA VAL A 37 -5.65 -7.63 -14.62
C VAL A 37 -6.61 -8.78 -14.84
N PRO A 38 -6.42 -9.94 -14.18
CA PRO A 38 -7.29 -11.09 -14.38
C PRO A 38 -8.74 -10.77 -14.03
N ILE A 39 -9.67 -11.35 -14.80
CA ILE A 39 -11.10 -11.28 -14.51
C ILE A 39 -11.42 -12.37 -13.49
N LEU A 40 -11.86 -11.96 -12.30
CA LEU A 40 -12.26 -12.86 -11.23
C LEU A 40 -13.78 -13.09 -11.27
N ASP A 41 -14.22 -14.26 -10.79
CA ASP A 41 -15.63 -14.50 -10.53
C ASP A 41 -16.02 -13.88 -9.18
N TYR A 42 -16.67 -12.72 -9.23
CA TYR A 42 -17.13 -12.01 -8.04
C TYR A 42 -18.36 -12.64 -7.38
N ASN A 43 -18.93 -13.71 -7.96
CA ASN A 43 -20.00 -14.48 -7.31
C ASN A 43 -19.45 -15.62 -6.45
N ALA A 44 -18.16 -15.95 -6.59
CA ALA A 44 -17.49 -16.96 -5.78
C ALA A 44 -16.88 -16.34 -4.52
N GLU A 45 -16.81 -17.10 -3.44
CA GLU A 45 -16.10 -16.68 -2.23
C GLU A 45 -14.58 -16.66 -2.51
N SER A 46 -13.97 -15.47 -2.42
CA SER A 46 -12.54 -15.28 -2.68
C SER A 46 -12.01 -14.00 -2.02
N ASN A 47 -10.70 -13.92 -1.78
CA ASN A 47 -10.04 -12.69 -1.36
C ASN A 47 -9.68 -11.85 -2.59
N PHE A 48 -10.61 -11.00 -3.03
CA PHE A 48 -10.38 -10.11 -4.17
C PHE A 48 -9.34 -9.02 -3.90
N GLY A 49 -9.05 -8.71 -2.62
CA GLY A 49 -8.04 -7.72 -2.23
C GLY A 49 -6.62 -8.21 -2.48
N GLY A 50 -6.36 -9.49 -2.16
CA GLY A 50 -5.05 -10.15 -2.25
C GLY A 50 -4.56 -10.48 -3.67
N LEU A 51 -4.98 -9.73 -4.68
CA LEU A 51 -4.66 -10.03 -6.07
C LEU A 51 -3.27 -9.52 -6.44
N ASN A 52 -2.33 -10.46 -6.63
CA ASN A 52 -1.03 -10.17 -7.22
C ASN A 52 -1.15 -10.03 -8.77
N LEU A 53 -0.43 -9.07 -9.36
CA LEU A 53 -0.47 -8.75 -10.79
C LEU A 53 0.81 -9.18 -11.51
N GLY A 54 0.71 -9.42 -12.83
CA GLY A 54 1.88 -9.69 -13.69
C GLY A 54 2.11 -11.15 -14.06
N THR A 55 1.26 -12.07 -13.57
CA THR A 55 1.32 -13.51 -13.91
C THR A 55 0.20 -13.95 -14.86
N SER A 56 -0.81 -13.11 -15.11
CA SER A 56 -1.94 -13.48 -15.94
C SER A 56 -1.75 -13.07 -17.40
N GLU A 57 -1.90 -14.03 -18.31
CA GLU A 57 -1.91 -13.81 -19.76
C GLU A 57 -3.28 -13.35 -20.29
N SER A 58 -4.34 -13.47 -19.48
CA SER A 58 -5.71 -13.09 -19.86
C SER A 58 -6.36 -12.18 -18.81
N GLY A 59 -7.20 -11.25 -19.27
CA GLY A 59 -7.86 -10.30 -18.39
C GLY A 59 -8.15 -8.95 -19.05
N GLU A 60 -8.52 -7.98 -18.22
CA GLU A 60 -8.74 -6.59 -18.64
C GLU A 60 -7.40 -5.85 -18.73
N GLN A 61 -7.20 -5.09 -19.80
CA GLN A 61 -6.06 -4.18 -19.92
C GLN A 61 -6.34 -2.92 -19.11
N VAL A 62 -5.49 -2.64 -18.12
CA VAL A 62 -5.63 -1.50 -17.20
C VAL A 62 -4.37 -0.63 -17.29
N PRO A 63 -4.50 0.71 -17.31
CA PRO A 63 -3.33 1.59 -17.34
C PRO A 63 -2.48 1.44 -16.08
N VAL A 64 -1.16 1.49 -16.28
CA VAL A 64 -0.17 1.69 -15.21
C VAL A 64 0.10 3.19 -15.07
N LEU A 65 -0.04 3.70 -13.85
CA LEU A 65 0.08 5.11 -13.50
C LEU A 65 1.27 5.31 -12.55
N PRO A 66 2.37 5.91 -13.01
CA PRO A 66 3.40 6.44 -12.09
C PRO A 66 2.84 7.61 -11.29
N ILE A 67 3.10 7.62 -9.98
CA ILE A 67 2.63 8.68 -9.08
C ILE A 67 3.19 10.05 -9.52
N ASP A 68 4.42 10.09 -10.02
CA ASP A 68 5.04 11.33 -10.50
C ASP A 68 4.26 11.98 -11.66
N SER A 69 3.55 11.18 -12.46
CA SER A 69 2.70 11.70 -13.54
C SER A 69 1.49 12.49 -13.04
N LEU A 70 1.08 12.31 -11.78
CA LEU A 70 0.00 13.08 -11.16
C LEU A 70 0.39 14.54 -10.90
N ASN A 71 1.70 14.86 -10.95
CA ASN A 71 2.22 16.21 -10.74
C ASN A 71 1.67 16.87 -9.47
N LEU A 72 1.60 16.11 -8.38
CA LEU A 72 0.95 16.55 -7.15
C LEU A 72 1.58 17.86 -6.63
N PRO A 73 0.77 18.91 -6.38
CA PRO A 73 1.29 20.17 -5.85
C PRO A 73 1.81 20.01 -4.42
N ARG A 74 1.35 18.98 -3.72
CA ARG A 74 1.71 18.64 -2.35
C ARG A 74 1.43 17.15 -2.09
N CYS A 75 2.32 16.48 -1.36
CA CYS A 75 2.09 15.13 -0.85
C CYS A 75 2.63 15.04 0.59
N ASN A 76 1.77 14.78 1.57
CA ASN A 76 2.21 14.63 2.98
C ASN A 76 2.26 13.18 3.44
N PHE A 77 1.52 12.31 2.77
CA PHE A 77 1.35 10.92 3.17
C PHE A 77 1.16 10.06 1.95
N LEU A 78 1.85 8.93 1.90
CA LEU A 78 1.71 7.91 0.86
C LEU A 78 1.53 6.54 1.51
N LYS A 79 0.31 5.99 1.41
CA LYS A 79 0.02 4.59 1.74
C LYS A 79 0.26 3.74 0.50
N ILE A 80 1.01 2.65 0.66
CA ILE A 80 1.30 1.66 -0.38
C ILE A 80 0.90 0.28 0.15
N ASP A 81 0.08 -0.40 -0.64
CA ASP A 81 -0.57 -1.68 -0.35
C ASP A 81 -0.97 -2.25 -1.71
N VAL A 82 -0.02 -2.91 -2.36
CA VAL A 82 -0.11 -3.26 -3.79
C VAL A 82 0.34 -4.69 -4.06
N GLU A 83 0.31 -5.53 -3.03
CA GLU A 83 0.44 -6.98 -3.12
C GLU A 83 1.74 -7.44 -3.82
N GLY A 84 2.87 -6.85 -3.44
CA GLY A 84 4.21 -7.24 -3.90
C GLY A 84 4.84 -6.31 -4.94
N MET A 85 4.19 -5.20 -5.26
CA MET A 85 4.64 -4.21 -6.25
C MET A 85 5.17 -2.92 -5.61
N GLU A 86 5.47 -2.94 -4.31
CA GLU A 86 5.76 -1.76 -3.49
C GLU A 86 6.97 -0.98 -4.02
N ILE A 87 8.06 -1.67 -4.38
CA ILE A 87 9.27 -1.05 -4.95
C ILE A 87 8.94 -0.33 -6.26
N LYS A 88 8.16 -0.96 -7.15
CA LYS A 88 7.77 -0.34 -8.44
C LYS A 88 6.91 0.91 -8.24
N VAL A 89 6.04 0.92 -7.22
CA VAL A 89 5.28 2.11 -6.86
C VAL A 89 6.20 3.21 -6.36
N LEU A 90 7.17 2.89 -5.49
CA LEU A 90 8.13 3.85 -4.98
C LEU A 90 9.03 4.40 -6.10
N ASP A 91 9.45 3.58 -7.06
CA ASP A 91 10.17 4.03 -8.26
C ASP A 91 9.33 5.00 -9.11
N GLY A 92 8.05 4.70 -9.32
CA GLY A 92 7.12 5.60 -10.01
C GLY A 92 6.73 6.86 -9.23
N ALA A 93 7.21 7.01 -7.99
CA ALA A 93 6.96 8.14 -7.10
C ALA A 93 8.24 8.88 -6.69
N ARG A 94 9.37 8.59 -7.33
CA ARG A 94 10.70 9.06 -6.91
C ARG A 94 10.77 10.59 -6.83
N ASP A 95 10.25 11.30 -7.82
CA ASP A 95 10.28 12.77 -7.85
C ASP A 95 9.36 13.35 -6.76
N THR A 96 8.18 12.76 -6.59
CA THR A 96 7.21 13.13 -5.55
C THR A 96 7.79 12.93 -4.15
N ILE A 97 8.46 11.80 -3.90
CA ILE A 97 9.10 11.46 -2.64
C ILE A 97 10.27 12.42 -2.37
N GLN A 98 11.13 12.67 -3.35
CA GLN A 98 12.27 13.57 -3.19
C GLN A 98 11.82 15.02 -2.92
N LYS A 99 10.81 15.49 -3.64
CA LYS A 99 10.29 16.86 -3.55
C LYS A 99 9.54 17.11 -2.24
N HIS A 100 8.62 16.23 -1.89
CA HIS A 100 7.66 16.47 -0.81
C HIS A 100 7.97 15.75 0.49
N LYS A 101 8.82 14.71 0.45
CA LYS A 101 9.23 13.91 1.60
C LYS A 101 8.04 13.45 2.47
N PRO A 102 7.01 12.83 1.86
CA PRO A 102 5.81 12.43 2.58
C PRO A 102 6.14 11.38 3.65
N LEU A 103 5.32 11.28 4.70
CA LEU A 103 5.28 10.09 5.53
C LEU A 103 4.90 8.90 4.65
N LEU A 104 5.66 7.81 4.70
CA LEU A 104 5.31 6.58 3.99
C LEU A 104 4.69 5.59 4.96
N TYR A 105 3.67 4.88 4.51
CA TYR A 105 3.16 3.71 5.19
C TYR A 105 3.03 2.59 4.17
N VAL A 106 3.93 1.62 4.23
CA VAL A 106 4.13 0.65 3.17
C VAL A 106 3.85 -0.74 3.72
N GLU A 107 3.01 -1.52 3.03
CA GLU A 107 2.82 -2.92 3.37
C GLU A 107 4.13 -3.70 3.20
N ASN A 108 4.38 -4.64 4.11
CA ASN A 108 5.58 -5.45 4.14
C ASN A 108 5.19 -6.90 4.46
N ASP A 109 4.27 -7.46 3.67
CA ASP A 109 3.63 -8.77 3.91
C ASP A 109 4.27 -9.92 3.12
N ARG A 110 5.19 -9.64 2.19
CA ARG A 110 5.92 -10.62 1.38
C ARG A 110 7.31 -10.88 1.93
N LYS A 111 7.51 -12.05 2.55
CA LYS A 111 8.79 -12.45 3.18
C LYS A 111 9.96 -12.35 2.21
N GLU A 112 9.77 -12.83 0.99
CA GLU A 112 10.75 -12.84 -0.09
C GLU A 112 11.17 -11.44 -0.56
N ASN A 113 10.28 -10.44 -0.44
CA ASN A 113 10.54 -9.06 -0.90
C ASN A 113 10.94 -8.12 0.24
N SER A 114 10.70 -8.51 1.49
CA SER A 114 10.79 -7.65 2.67
C SER A 114 12.18 -7.01 2.84
N SER A 115 13.23 -7.82 2.75
CA SER A 115 14.62 -7.34 2.84
C SER A 115 14.94 -6.30 1.76
N ALA A 116 14.55 -6.56 0.51
CA ALA A 116 14.80 -5.65 -0.60
C ALA A 116 13.99 -4.36 -0.47
N LEU A 117 12.76 -4.44 0.04
CA LEU A 117 11.91 -3.27 0.29
C LEU A 117 12.51 -2.37 1.38
N ILE A 118 12.98 -2.95 2.49
CA ILE A 118 13.64 -2.22 3.57
C ILE A 118 14.90 -1.53 3.05
N GLU A 119 15.76 -2.25 2.33
CA GLU A 119 16.97 -1.68 1.73
C GLU A 119 16.63 -0.53 0.79
N TYR A 120 15.66 -0.72 -0.09
CA TYR A 120 15.24 0.29 -1.04
C TYR A 120 14.72 1.56 -0.35
N ILE A 121 13.81 1.45 0.63
CA ILE A 121 13.30 2.60 1.39
C ILE A 121 14.44 3.32 2.14
N SER A 122 15.43 2.58 2.65
CA SER A 122 16.61 3.16 3.28
C SER A 122 17.41 4.03 2.30
N THR A 123 17.58 3.61 1.03
CA THR A 123 18.24 4.42 0.00
C THR A 123 17.51 5.74 -0.32
N LEU A 124 16.21 5.81 -0.06
CA LEU A 124 15.41 7.04 -0.20
C LEU A 124 15.58 8.00 1.00
N GLY A 125 16.41 7.64 1.98
CA GLY A 125 16.72 8.46 3.15
C GLY A 125 15.67 8.39 4.26
N TYR A 126 14.90 7.31 4.32
CA TYR A 126 13.85 7.11 5.33
C TYR A 126 14.31 6.25 6.49
N LYS A 127 13.90 6.64 7.70
CA LYS A 127 13.91 5.79 8.90
C LYS A 127 12.60 5.03 8.95
N MET A 128 12.66 3.75 9.32
CA MET A 128 11.53 2.84 9.28
C MET A 128 11.23 2.28 10.67
N TYR A 129 9.95 2.00 10.91
CA TYR A 129 9.46 1.36 12.12
C TYR A 129 8.44 0.29 11.73
N LEU A 130 8.57 -0.91 12.29
CA LEU A 130 7.57 -1.96 12.15
C LEU A 130 6.28 -1.55 12.85
N HIS A 131 5.17 -1.64 12.12
CA HIS A 131 3.83 -1.51 12.65
C HIS A 131 3.04 -2.79 12.34
N LEU A 132 2.97 -3.65 13.35
CA LEU A 132 2.29 -4.96 13.30
C LEU A 132 0.87 -4.78 13.85
N SER A 133 -0.07 -4.40 12.98
CA SER A 133 -1.43 -4.04 13.40
C SER A 133 -2.31 -5.30 13.48
N PRO A 134 -2.85 -5.68 14.66
CA PRO A 134 -3.84 -6.75 14.75
C PRO A 134 -5.06 -6.45 13.89
N LEU A 135 -5.62 -7.47 13.23
CA LEU A 135 -6.84 -7.31 12.42
C LEU A 135 -8.10 -7.13 13.28
N PHE A 136 -7.99 -7.40 14.58
CA PHE A 136 -9.06 -7.17 15.55
C PHE A 136 -8.70 -6.05 16.52
N ASN A 137 -9.61 -5.10 16.67
CA ASN A 137 -9.58 -4.10 17.74
C ASN A 137 -10.78 -4.33 18.68
N LYS A 138 -10.52 -4.57 19.97
CA LYS A 138 -11.58 -4.72 20.99
C LYS A 138 -12.44 -3.47 21.15
N ASP A 139 -11.87 -2.31 20.84
CA ASP A 139 -12.50 -1.00 20.89
C ASP A 139 -13.01 -0.56 19.49
N ASN A 140 -13.36 -1.52 18.62
CA ASN A 140 -13.90 -1.23 17.29
C ASN A 140 -15.24 -0.46 17.36
N PHE A 141 -15.56 0.25 16.27
CA PHE A 141 -16.74 1.10 16.15
C PHE A 141 -18.06 0.41 16.53
N TYR A 142 -18.22 -0.87 16.15
CA TYR A 142 -19.41 -1.66 16.43
C TYR A 142 -19.43 -2.30 17.82
N LYS A 143 -18.38 -2.08 18.64
CA LYS A 143 -18.17 -2.70 19.96
C LYS A 143 -18.29 -4.23 19.92
N ASN A 144 -17.96 -4.84 18.79
CA ASN A 144 -18.02 -6.29 18.64
C ASN A 144 -16.86 -6.91 19.41
N SER A 145 -17.15 -7.74 20.42
CA SER A 145 -16.13 -8.39 21.24
C SER A 145 -15.54 -9.66 20.61
N THR A 146 -16.13 -10.17 19.53
CA THR A 146 -15.71 -11.44 18.92
C THR A 146 -14.52 -11.23 18.00
N ASN A 147 -13.38 -11.82 18.36
CA ASN A 147 -12.20 -11.87 17.49
C ASN A 147 -12.23 -13.12 16.60
N VAL A 148 -12.57 -12.95 15.33
CA VAL A 148 -12.53 -14.02 14.32
C VAL A 148 -11.16 -14.16 13.64
N PHE A 149 -10.25 -13.21 13.86
CA PHE A 149 -8.94 -13.14 13.22
C PHE A 149 -7.82 -13.75 14.08
N GLY A 150 -8.09 -14.07 15.35
CA GLY A 150 -7.09 -14.60 16.28
C GLY A 150 -5.90 -13.65 16.44
N ASN A 151 -4.70 -14.16 16.15
CA ASN A 151 -3.44 -13.42 16.25
C ASN A 151 -2.94 -12.86 14.91
N ILE A 152 -3.79 -12.84 13.87
CA ILE A 152 -3.38 -12.31 12.57
C ILE A 152 -3.14 -10.81 12.66
N VAL A 153 -2.01 -10.38 12.10
CA VAL A 153 -1.59 -8.98 12.02
C VAL A 153 -1.35 -8.60 10.55
N SER A 154 -1.57 -7.33 10.23
CA SER A 154 -1.08 -6.71 8.99
C SER A 154 0.32 -6.16 9.24
N LEU A 155 1.25 -6.53 8.36
CA LEU A 155 2.68 -6.20 8.46
C LEU A 155 2.95 -4.93 7.66
N ASN A 156 3.29 -3.83 8.34
CA ASN A 156 3.55 -2.55 7.67
C ASN A 156 4.84 -1.90 8.18
N LEU A 157 5.41 -1.06 7.34
CA LEU A 157 6.49 -0.13 7.66
C LEU A 157 5.90 1.28 7.75
N LEU A 158 6.10 1.94 8.89
CA LEU A 158 5.90 3.37 9.04
C LEU A 158 7.24 4.08 8.82
N CYS A 159 7.34 4.93 7.81
CA CYS A 159 8.62 5.52 7.39
C CYS A 159 8.60 7.04 7.43
N PHE A 160 9.60 7.62 8.10
CA PHE A 160 9.83 9.06 8.17
C PHE A 160 11.11 9.43 7.43
N HIS A 161 11.04 10.43 6.55
CA HIS A 161 12.24 10.94 5.90
C HIS A 161 13.19 11.49 6.98
N SER A 162 14.49 11.20 6.87
CA SER A 162 15.52 11.56 7.86
C SER A 162 15.59 13.05 8.22
N THR A 163 15.13 13.93 7.33
CA THR A 163 15.04 15.38 7.57
C THR A 163 13.79 15.82 8.32
N VAL A 164 12.84 14.92 8.60
CA VAL A 164 11.64 15.20 9.38
C VAL A 164 11.93 14.86 10.84
N ASN A 165 11.75 15.85 11.72
CA ASN A 165 11.88 15.63 13.16
C ASN A 165 10.61 14.93 13.68
N ALA A 166 10.62 13.60 13.65
CA ALA A 166 9.54 12.76 14.17
C ALA A 166 9.94 12.12 15.49
N ASN A 167 9.04 12.19 16.49
CA ASN A 167 9.18 11.45 17.73
C ASN A 167 8.26 10.22 17.66
N VAL A 168 8.84 9.06 17.36
CA VAL A 168 8.10 7.80 17.22
C VAL A 168 8.35 6.96 18.47
N SER A 169 7.26 6.58 19.14
CA SER A 169 7.30 5.76 20.36
C SER A 169 6.37 4.57 20.23
N GLY A 170 6.72 3.44 20.86
CA GLY A 170 5.87 2.25 20.91
C GLY A 170 5.89 1.39 19.64
N LEU A 171 6.76 1.69 18.67
CA LEU A 171 7.01 0.87 17.48
C LEU A 171 8.46 0.39 17.45
N THR A 172 8.69 -0.77 16.87
CA THR A 172 10.02 -1.38 16.74
C THR A 172 10.79 -0.71 15.60
N PRO A 173 11.96 -0.10 15.84
CA PRO A 173 12.81 0.43 14.77
C PRO A 173 13.30 -0.69 13.82
N VAL A 174 13.47 -0.35 12.54
CA VAL A 174 14.13 -1.19 11.53
C VAL A 174 15.50 -0.58 11.26
N GLU A 175 16.56 -1.27 11.66
CA GLU A 175 17.96 -0.83 11.53
C GLU A 175 18.60 -1.36 10.24
N GLY A 176 18.10 -2.46 9.68
CA GLY A 176 18.62 -3.01 8.43
C GLY A 176 17.71 -4.03 7.75
N PRO A 177 18.11 -4.51 6.55
CA PRO A 177 17.33 -5.42 5.71
C PRO A 177 17.03 -6.78 6.36
N GLN A 178 17.77 -7.16 7.40
CA GLN A 178 17.54 -8.36 8.19
C GLN A 178 16.37 -8.24 9.19
N ASP A 179 15.89 -7.02 9.48
CA ASP A 179 14.85 -6.79 10.50
C ASP A 179 13.44 -6.99 9.90
N ILE A 180 13.19 -8.19 9.38
CA ILE A 180 11.93 -8.56 8.74
C ILE A 180 10.90 -9.08 9.77
N PRO A 181 9.59 -8.83 9.59
CA PRO A 181 8.57 -9.16 10.59
C PRO A 181 8.01 -10.60 10.49
N PHE A 182 8.83 -11.57 10.07
CA PHE A 182 8.40 -12.95 9.77
C PHE A 182 9.03 -14.02 10.67
N ASP A 183 9.70 -13.61 11.75
CA ASP A 183 10.34 -14.47 12.74
C ASP A 183 9.46 -14.72 13.97
#